data_AF-A0A098VUE6-F1
#
_entry.id   AF-A0A098VUE6-F1
#
_cell.length_a   1.000
_cell.length_b   1.000
_cell.length_c   1.000
_cell.angle_alpha   90.00
_cell.angle_beta   90.00
_cell.angle_gamma   90.00
#
_symmetry.space_group_name_H-M   'P 1'
#
loop_
_entity.id
_entity.type
_entity.pdbx_description
1 polymer ?
#
loop_
_entity_poly.entity_id
_entity_poly.type
_entity_poly.pdbx_seq_one_letter_code
_entity_poly.pdbx_strand_id
1 'polypeptide(L)'
;MVEKRFPGILSKGQHLFDASILSSSDERVAKSYFTFLGMLKRLSDLASPTTTHSFFSFLSSSKKLLRIYTQNIDGLERKVTLPAEKIVYLHGSLEYLCCTICAYRQTFSNDNYVKYESDGIPYKCPSCLDRVNARIVSGKRSLPVGVLTPPILLYNHVNSSKNTVPNLEVKQGDVVASALFEDESVLRRKKEIILFVVGTSCKVIGVKKLIKRMAPLSCMTVFINKTPLPQKEWNSVFNVQLIGDCDAIFEKIWKSVQGPSSITTYFRSTIATMEAAKPEKSHVENSSNCVNIKATSSPVKKTLDFYFEKSPVRVVRKFSELPITPPALISKSCHRLSISPCKSPTTNPALPFKCTKHSPKLEK
;
A
#
# COMPACT_ATOMS: atom_id res chain seq x y z
N MET A 1 20.46 19.23 -1.04
CA MET A 1 19.91 20.58 -1.31
C MET A 1 19.73 21.33 0.00
N VAL A 2 19.03 20.78 1.01
CA VAL A 2 19.02 21.33 2.39
C VAL A 2 20.42 21.40 2.99
N GLU A 3 21.25 20.37 2.81
CA GLU A 3 22.66 20.37 3.26
C GLU A 3 23.49 21.53 2.69
N LYS A 4 23.18 22.00 1.46
CA LYS A 4 23.90 23.15 0.89
C LYS A 4 23.56 24.46 1.62
N ARG A 5 22.35 24.56 2.18
CA ARG A 5 21.85 25.74 2.89
C ARG A 5 22.10 25.68 4.40
N PHE A 6 22.25 24.47 4.93
CA PHE A 6 22.45 24.18 6.36
C PHE A 6 23.57 23.13 6.51
N PRO A 7 24.83 23.45 6.16
CA PRO A 7 25.92 22.49 6.18
C PRO A 7 26.24 22.03 7.60
N GLY A 8 26.43 20.71 7.79
CA GLY A 8 26.83 20.12 9.07
C GLY A 8 25.73 20.02 10.13
N ILE A 9 24.51 20.50 9.84
CA ILE A 9 23.35 20.38 10.73
C ILE A 9 22.71 18.98 10.60
N LEU A 10 22.79 18.36 9.43
CA LEU A 10 22.15 17.08 9.14
C LEU A 10 23.20 16.02 8.81
N SER A 11 23.65 15.28 9.82
CA SER A 11 24.60 14.18 9.60
C SER A 11 24.01 13.04 8.74
N LYS A 12 22.69 12.84 8.77
CA LYS A 12 21.95 11.84 7.99
C LYS A 12 20.54 12.33 7.66
N GLY A 13 20.03 11.97 6.49
CA GLY A 13 18.66 12.30 6.07
C GLY A 13 17.56 11.79 7.02
N GLN A 14 17.84 10.73 7.79
CA GLN A 14 16.90 10.21 8.80
C GLN A 14 16.63 11.22 9.93
N HIS A 15 17.57 12.11 10.24
CA HIS A 15 17.42 13.10 11.31
C HIS A 15 16.29 14.11 11.01
N LEU A 16 16.05 14.41 9.72
CA LEU A 16 14.94 15.26 9.29
C LEU A 16 13.56 14.65 9.58
N PHE A 17 13.51 13.34 9.83
CA PHE A 17 12.28 12.61 10.11
C PHE A 17 12.26 12.05 11.53
N ASP A 18 13.12 12.54 12.43
CA ASP A 18 13.11 12.14 13.84
C ASP A 18 12.30 13.13 14.69
N ALA A 19 11.48 12.62 15.61
CA ALA A 19 10.62 13.44 16.45
C ALA A 19 11.38 14.46 17.31
N SER A 20 12.64 14.17 17.65
CA SER A 20 13.50 15.08 18.41
C SER A 20 13.67 16.45 17.74
N ILE A 21 13.52 16.51 16.40
CA ILE A 21 13.63 17.76 15.63
C ILE A 21 12.55 18.78 16.01
N LEU A 22 11.36 18.32 16.40
CA LEU A 22 10.25 19.18 16.82
C LEU A 22 10.44 19.74 18.23
N SER A 23 11.24 19.06 19.06
CA SER A 23 11.58 19.48 20.43
C SER A 23 12.94 20.16 20.54
N SER A 24 13.68 20.32 19.44
CA SER A 24 15.00 20.94 19.44
C SER A 24 14.91 22.41 19.86
N SER A 25 15.78 22.83 20.78
CA SER A 25 15.95 24.24 21.14
C SER A 25 16.90 24.99 20.19
N ASP A 26 17.61 24.29 19.30
CA ASP A 26 18.44 24.93 18.28
C ASP A 26 17.56 25.45 17.13
N GLU A 27 17.46 26.76 17.02
CA GLU A 27 16.69 27.45 15.99
C GLU A 27 17.11 27.05 14.57
N ARG A 28 18.40 26.78 14.34
CA ARG A 28 18.90 26.37 13.02
C ARG A 28 18.37 25.00 12.62
N VAL A 29 18.26 24.08 13.59
CA VAL A 29 17.68 22.75 13.36
C VAL A 29 16.21 22.89 12.97
N ALA A 30 15.42 23.65 13.73
CA ALA A 30 14.02 23.91 13.40
C ALA A 30 13.87 24.58 12.01
N LYS A 31 14.69 25.60 11.74
CA LYS A 31 14.71 26.31 10.45
C LYS A 31 15.01 25.36 9.28
N SER A 32 16.02 24.49 9.45
CA SER A 32 16.38 23.50 8.44
C SER A 32 15.24 22.51 8.14
N TYR A 33 14.49 22.09 9.18
CA TYR A 33 13.36 21.19 9.05
C TYR A 33 12.20 21.84 8.28
N PHE A 34 11.79 23.06 8.64
CA PHE A 34 10.69 23.72 7.94
C PHE A 34 11.09 24.12 6.51
N THR A 35 12.34 24.54 6.27
CA THR A 35 12.85 24.70 4.90
C THR A 35 12.74 23.41 4.11
N PHE A 36 13.15 22.28 4.69
CA PHE A 36 13.00 20.98 4.06
C PHE A 36 11.54 20.64 3.74
N LEU A 37 10.61 20.85 4.67
CA LEU A 37 9.18 20.59 4.46
C LEU A 37 8.59 21.42 3.32
N GLY A 38 8.96 22.71 3.23
CA GLY A 38 8.53 23.57 2.14
C GLY A 38 9.02 23.06 0.78
N MET A 39 10.30 22.73 0.68
CA MET A 39 10.90 22.15 -0.53
C MET A 39 10.26 20.81 -0.90
N LEU A 40 10.09 19.92 0.08
CA LEU A 40 9.51 18.60 -0.12
C LEU A 40 8.09 18.71 -0.65
N LYS A 41 7.28 19.62 -0.09
CA LYS A 41 5.93 19.88 -0.55
C LYS A 41 5.91 20.40 -2.00
N ARG A 42 6.74 21.40 -2.32
CA ARG A 42 6.86 21.91 -3.70
C ARG A 42 7.24 20.81 -4.69
N LEU A 43 8.25 20.00 -4.37
CA LEU A 43 8.69 18.89 -5.22
C LEU A 43 7.60 17.83 -5.38
N SER A 44 6.87 17.51 -4.31
CA SER A 44 5.74 16.58 -4.35
C SER A 44 4.61 17.11 -5.24
N ASP A 45 4.34 18.41 -5.21
CA ASP A 45 3.31 19.04 -6.06
C ASP A 45 3.70 19.06 -7.54
N LEU A 46 4.99 19.25 -7.85
CA LEU A 46 5.50 19.21 -9.23
C LEU A 46 5.63 17.78 -9.79
N ALA A 47 5.78 16.77 -8.94
CA ALA A 47 5.98 15.39 -9.39
C ALA A 47 4.74 14.83 -10.12
N SER A 48 4.96 14.14 -11.24
CA SER A 48 3.91 13.41 -11.95
C SER A 48 3.80 11.97 -11.42
N PRO A 49 2.59 11.38 -11.38
CA PRO A 49 2.42 9.98 -11.03
C PRO A 49 3.14 9.05 -12.02
N THR A 50 3.57 7.90 -11.52
CA THR A 50 4.27 6.91 -12.33
C THR A 50 3.31 5.91 -13.01
N THR A 51 3.83 5.08 -13.91
CA THR A 51 3.09 3.97 -14.54
C THR A 51 2.44 3.05 -13.49
N THR A 52 3.14 2.76 -12.40
CA THR A 52 2.62 1.98 -11.28
C THR A 52 1.37 2.63 -10.66
N HIS A 53 1.36 3.95 -10.47
CA HIS A 53 0.20 4.68 -9.95
C HIS A 53 -0.98 4.58 -10.91
N SER A 54 -0.73 4.81 -12.20
CA SER A 54 -1.74 4.66 -13.26
C SER A 54 -2.31 3.24 -13.29
N PHE A 55 -1.50 2.21 -13.06
CA PHE A 55 -1.95 0.81 -13.02
C PHE A 55 -2.97 0.58 -11.92
N PHE A 56 -2.69 1.06 -10.71
CA PHE A 56 -3.64 0.92 -9.62
C PHE A 56 -4.90 1.79 -9.81
N SER A 57 -4.78 2.96 -10.44
CA SER A 57 -5.95 3.76 -10.85
C SER A 57 -6.85 3.00 -11.83
N PHE A 58 -6.27 2.34 -12.83
CA PHE A 58 -7.01 1.48 -13.76
C PHE A 58 -7.74 0.33 -13.05
N LEU A 59 -7.12 -0.31 -12.04
CA LEU A 59 -7.79 -1.32 -11.23
C LEU A 59 -8.92 -0.74 -10.40
N SER A 60 -8.77 0.48 -9.89
CA SER A 60 -9.80 1.17 -9.12
C SER A 60 -11.02 1.48 -9.99
N SER A 61 -10.82 2.09 -11.15
CA SER A 61 -11.87 2.39 -12.13
C SER A 61 -12.61 1.13 -12.59
N SER A 62 -11.92 -0.01 -12.58
CA SER A 62 -12.48 -1.33 -12.91
C SER A 62 -13.09 -2.08 -11.73
N LYS A 63 -13.19 -1.44 -10.54
CA LYS A 63 -13.70 -2.03 -9.29
C LYS A 63 -12.94 -3.30 -8.84
N LYS A 64 -11.67 -3.42 -9.23
CA LYS A 64 -10.77 -4.54 -8.86
C LYS A 64 -9.73 -4.17 -7.81
N LEU A 65 -9.59 -2.89 -7.46
CA LEU A 65 -8.72 -2.45 -6.36
C LEU A 65 -9.47 -2.52 -5.02
N LEU A 66 -8.93 -3.26 -4.04
CA LEU A 66 -9.44 -3.24 -2.67
C LEU A 66 -8.99 -1.97 -1.93
N ARG A 67 -7.68 -1.83 -1.74
CA ARG A 67 -7.02 -0.74 -1.00
C ARG A 67 -5.58 -0.56 -1.47
N ILE A 68 -5.05 0.64 -1.29
CA ILE A 68 -3.63 0.97 -1.35
C ILE A 68 -3.19 1.41 0.05
N TYR A 69 -2.21 0.71 0.61
CA TYR A 69 -1.50 1.14 1.80
C TYR A 69 -0.16 1.73 1.37
N THR A 70 0.00 3.05 1.50
CA THR A 70 1.22 3.74 1.04
C THR A 70 2.05 4.24 2.21
N GLN A 71 3.37 4.04 2.12
CA GLN A 71 4.34 4.64 3.05
C GLN A 71 4.73 6.06 2.62
N ASN A 72 4.42 6.41 1.37
CA ASN A 72 4.80 7.68 0.78
C ASN A 72 3.92 8.80 1.35
N ILE A 73 4.48 10.00 1.40
CA ILE A 73 3.80 11.21 1.90
C ILE A 73 3.60 12.25 0.79
N ASP A 74 4.05 11.95 -0.43
CA ASP A 74 4.02 12.83 -1.60
C ASP A 74 2.60 13.02 -2.19
N GLY A 75 1.69 12.06 -1.96
CA GLY A 75 0.30 12.14 -2.38
C GLY A 75 0.07 11.87 -3.87
N LEU A 76 1.01 11.22 -4.57
CA LEU A 76 0.89 10.91 -6.00
C LEU A 76 -0.30 9.98 -6.31
N GLU A 77 -0.73 9.15 -5.36
CA GLU A 77 -1.91 8.29 -5.50
C GLU A 77 -3.18 9.10 -5.77
N ARG A 78 -3.34 10.28 -5.17
CA ARG A 78 -4.52 11.13 -5.43
C ARG A 78 -4.49 11.81 -6.80
N LYS A 79 -3.30 12.06 -7.36
CA LYS A 79 -3.17 12.71 -8.67
C LYS A 79 -3.64 11.82 -9.82
N VAL A 80 -3.72 10.50 -9.61
CA VAL A 80 -4.35 9.55 -10.55
C VAL A 80 -5.82 9.27 -10.21
N THR A 81 -6.49 10.23 -9.56
CA THR A 81 -7.93 10.22 -9.23
C THR A 81 -8.41 8.97 -8.48
N LEU A 82 -7.54 8.33 -7.72
CA LEU A 82 -7.93 7.27 -6.81
C LEU A 82 -8.87 7.84 -5.73
N PRO A 83 -10.03 7.20 -5.48
CA PRO A 83 -10.93 7.62 -4.41
C PRO A 83 -10.21 7.65 -3.06
N ALA A 84 -10.51 8.63 -2.22
CA ALA A 84 -9.81 8.82 -0.95
C ALA A 84 -9.94 7.60 -0.03
N GLU A 85 -11.10 6.95 -0.04
CA GLU A 85 -11.35 5.71 0.69
C GLU A 85 -10.49 4.54 0.19
N LYS A 86 -9.92 4.60 -1.01
CA LYS A 86 -9.02 3.53 -1.49
C LYS A 86 -7.60 3.67 -0.96
N ILE A 87 -7.25 4.77 -0.31
CA ILE A 87 -5.86 5.08 0.06
C ILE A 87 -5.74 5.17 1.59
N VAL A 88 -4.78 4.45 2.15
CA VAL A 88 -4.38 4.55 3.55
C VAL A 88 -2.93 5.00 3.59
N TYR A 89 -2.71 6.23 4.04
CA TYR A 89 -1.38 6.80 4.24
C TYR A 89 -0.81 6.32 5.57
N LEU A 90 0.15 5.40 5.54
CA LEU A 90 0.72 4.78 6.74
C LEU A 90 1.55 5.74 7.58
N HIS A 91 2.18 6.73 6.94
CA HIS A 91 3.06 7.70 7.59
C HIS A 91 2.52 9.14 7.51
N GLY A 92 1.21 9.28 7.27
CA GLY A 92 0.57 10.58 7.09
C GLY A 92 0.80 11.19 5.70
N SER A 93 0.60 12.49 5.56
CA SER A 93 0.70 13.14 4.24
C SER A 93 1.09 14.62 4.33
N LEU A 94 1.54 15.17 3.20
CA LEU A 94 1.85 16.60 3.05
C LEU A 94 0.66 17.44 2.55
N GLU A 95 -0.55 16.92 2.61
CA GLU A 95 -1.74 17.59 2.05
C GLU A 95 -2.21 18.77 2.90
N TYR A 96 -2.07 18.65 4.21
CA TYR A 96 -2.57 19.60 5.18
C TYR A 96 -1.47 20.02 6.14
N LEU A 97 -1.64 21.18 6.74
CA LEU A 97 -0.96 21.59 7.96
C LEU A 97 -1.93 21.48 9.13
N CYS A 98 -1.47 20.90 10.23
CA CYS A 98 -2.21 20.71 11.46
C CYS A 98 -1.53 21.47 12.61
N CYS A 99 -2.33 22.03 13.51
CA CYS A 99 -1.82 22.69 14.69
C CYS A 99 -1.23 21.70 15.70
N THR A 100 -0.10 22.06 16.32
CA THR A 100 0.54 21.27 17.38
C THR A 100 -0.16 21.31 18.73
N ILE A 101 -1.30 22.01 18.87
CA ILE A 101 -1.99 22.19 20.17
C ILE A 101 -3.51 21.99 20.08
N CYS A 102 -4.15 22.44 18.99
CA CYS A 102 -5.61 22.32 18.83
C CYS A 102 -5.98 21.58 17.55
N ALA A 103 -7.28 21.41 17.32
CA ALA A 103 -7.81 20.69 16.15
C ALA A 103 -7.78 21.50 14.84
N TYR A 104 -7.13 22.67 14.81
CA TYR A 104 -7.07 23.50 13.60
C TYR A 104 -6.25 22.81 12.51
N ARG A 105 -6.77 22.87 11.28
CA ARG A 105 -6.19 22.32 10.05
C ARG A 105 -6.41 23.27 8.88
N GLN A 106 -5.45 23.33 7.98
CA GLN A 106 -5.57 24.00 6.69
C GLN A 106 -4.83 23.22 5.59
N THR A 107 -5.12 23.49 4.32
CA THR A 107 -4.37 22.91 3.20
C THR A 107 -2.92 23.41 3.21
N PHE A 108 -1.97 22.53 2.89
CA PHE A 108 -0.59 22.94 2.68
C PHE A 108 -0.42 23.40 1.23
N SER A 109 -0.70 24.67 0.95
CA SER A 109 -0.67 25.24 -0.42
C SER A 109 0.61 26.03 -0.69
N ASN A 110 0.73 26.57 -1.90
CA ASN A 110 1.82 27.44 -2.35
C ASN A 110 2.07 28.61 -1.40
N ASP A 111 0.99 29.25 -0.93
CA ASP A 111 1.06 30.39 -0.01
C ASP A 111 1.79 30.05 1.28
N ASN A 112 1.73 28.79 1.73
CA ASN A 112 2.37 28.36 2.95
C ASN A 112 3.75 27.72 2.71
N TYR A 113 3.90 26.87 1.69
CA TYR A 113 5.17 26.15 1.51
C TYR A 113 6.30 27.04 1.00
N VAL A 114 6.00 28.11 0.24
CA VAL A 114 7.02 29.08 -0.22
C VAL A 114 7.68 29.75 0.97
N LYS A 115 6.89 30.16 1.98
CA LYS A 115 7.41 30.75 3.22
C LYS A 115 8.24 29.75 4.02
N TYR A 116 7.81 28.48 4.05
CA TYR A 116 8.57 27.43 4.74
C TYR A 116 9.92 27.23 4.06
N GLU A 117 9.91 27.11 2.72
CA GLU A 117 11.11 26.99 1.90
C GLU A 117 12.02 28.23 2.02
N SER A 118 11.48 29.45 2.04
CA SER A 118 12.28 30.68 2.11
C SER A 118 12.82 30.95 3.52
N ASP A 119 11.95 30.94 4.53
CA ASP A 119 12.27 31.50 5.86
C ASP A 119 12.57 30.38 6.86
N GLY A 120 12.09 29.17 6.63
CA GLY A 120 12.15 28.07 7.59
C GLY A 120 11.37 28.36 8.88
N ILE A 121 10.38 29.26 8.82
CA ILE A 121 9.58 29.66 9.97
C ILE A 121 8.15 29.09 9.81
N PRO A 122 7.67 28.27 10.76
CA PRO A 122 6.32 27.74 10.70
C PRO A 122 5.27 28.81 10.99
N TYR A 123 4.07 28.65 10.43
CA TYR A 123 2.94 29.53 10.78
C TYR A 123 2.48 29.26 12.22
N LYS A 124 2.20 30.34 12.95
CA LYS A 124 1.43 30.25 14.19
C LYS A 124 -0.01 29.88 13.86
N CYS A 125 -0.63 29.05 14.71
CA CYS A 125 -2.00 28.63 14.52
C CYS A 125 -2.97 29.81 14.74
N PRO A 126 -3.80 30.19 13.75
CA PRO A 126 -4.75 31.30 13.90
C PRO A 126 -5.77 31.03 15.00
N SER A 127 -6.35 29.82 15.07
CA SER A 127 -7.27 29.43 16.14
C SER A 127 -6.65 29.52 17.54
N CYS A 128 -5.35 29.28 17.69
CA CYS A 128 -4.68 29.47 18.98
C CYS A 128 -4.49 30.96 19.31
N LEU A 129 -4.12 31.77 18.33
CA LEU A 129 -3.98 33.22 18.49
C LEU A 129 -5.31 33.85 18.91
N ASP A 130 -6.42 33.47 18.27
CA ASP A 130 -7.76 33.98 18.61
C ASP A 130 -8.12 33.66 20.07
N ARG A 131 -7.85 32.43 20.52
CA ARG A 131 -8.07 32.04 21.92
C ARG A 131 -7.20 32.85 22.89
N VAL A 132 -5.96 33.12 22.53
CA VAL A 132 -5.04 33.93 23.37
C VAL A 132 -5.55 35.37 23.46
N ASN A 133 -5.92 35.97 22.32
CA ASN A 133 -6.44 37.34 22.26
C ASN A 133 -7.72 37.48 23.10
N ALA A 134 -8.69 36.58 22.95
CA ALA A 134 -9.93 36.58 23.74
C ALA A 134 -9.67 36.50 25.26
N ARG A 135 -8.64 35.75 25.68
CA ARG A 135 -8.24 35.64 27.09
C ARG A 135 -7.61 36.91 27.62
N ILE A 136 -6.70 37.52 26.86
CA ILE A 136 -6.05 38.78 27.23
C ILE A 136 -7.11 39.88 27.39
N VAL A 137 -8.04 39.99 26.43
CA VAL A 137 -9.16 40.95 26.50
C VAL A 137 -10.03 40.72 27.75
N SER A 138 -10.17 39.47 28.19
CA SER A 138 -10.90 39.11 29.41
C SER A 138 -10.07 39.20 30.70
N GLY A 139 -8.87 39.79 30.68
CA GLY A 139 -7.97 39.88 31.84
C GLY A 139 -7.41 38.54 32.32
N LYS A 140 -7.50 37.47 31.51
CA LYS A 140 -7.04 36.13 31.84
C LYS A 140 -5.61 35.90 31.36
N ARG A 141 -4.88 35.02 32.04
CA ARG A 141 -3.52 34.59 31.63
C ARG A 141 -3.51 34.03 30.21
N SER A 142 -2.49 34.41 29.44
CA SER A 142 -2.20 33.90 28.09
C SER A 142 -1.97 32.37 28.07
N LEU A 143 -2.29 31.74 26.94
CA LEU A 143 -2.09 30.30 26.68
C LEU A 143 -1.02 30.08 25.60
N PRO A 144 -0.44 28.87 25.51
CA PRO A 144 0.47 28.54 24.42
C PRO A 144 -0.18 28.62 23.03
N VAL A 145 0.59 29.09 22.05
CA VAL A 145 0.18 29.16 20.63
C VAL A 145 0.87 28.04 19.88
N GLY A 146 0.09 27.16 19.26
CA GLY A 146 0.63 26.06 18.46
C GLY A 146 1.20 26.54 17.12
N VAL A 147 2.07 25.74 16.53
CA VAL A 147 2.60 25.95 15.17
C VAL A 147 1.93 24.97 14.20
N LEU A 148 1.91 25.33 12.92
CA LEU A 148 1.32 24.51 11.87
C LEU A 148 2.38 23.60 11.23
N THR A 149 2.18 22.29 11.29
CA THR A 149 3.09 21.28 10.72
C THR A 149 2.29 20.24 9.94
N PRO A 150 2.82 19.67 8.84
CA PRO A 150 2.14 18.57 8.18
C PRO A 150 2.03 17.36 9.11
N PRO A 151 0.92 16.60 9.04
CA PRO A 151 0.70 15.42 9.86
C PRO A 151 1.50 14.23 9.31
N ILE A 152 2.82 14.27 9.43
CA ILE A 152 3.71 13.16 9.07
C ILE A 152 4.16 12.39 10.31
N LEU A 153 4.26 11.07 10.20
CA LEU A 153 4.76 10.22 11.27
C LEU A 153 6.29 10.30 11.31
N LEU A 154 6.84 10.78 12.43
CA LEU A 154 8.28 10.88 12.66
C LEU A 154 8.80 9.67 13.43
N TYR A 155 10.06 9.30 13.21
CA TYR A 155 10.76 8.26 13.96
C TYR A 155 10.96 8.65 15.41
N ASN A 156 11.07 7.64 16.28
CA ASN A 156 11.39 7.80 17.70
C ASN A 156 10.45 8.77 18.43
N HIS A 157 9.22 8.86 17.95
CA HIS A 157 8.19 9.59 18.64
C HIS A 157 7.89 8.87 19.96
N VAL A 158 8.45 9.40 21.05
CA VAL A 158 8.18 8.91 22.40
C VAL A 158 6.88 9.57 22.87
N ASN A 159 5.95 8.75 23.37
CA ASN A 159 4.65 9.12 23.96
C ASN A 159 4.74 10.07 25.18
N SER A 160 5.89 10.73 25.41
CA SER A 160 6.23 11.40 26.65
C SER A 160 6.46 12.91 26.51
N SER A 161 6.41 13.50 25.31
CA SER A 161 6.65 14.94 25.14
C SER A 161 5.33 15.73 24.97
N LYS A 162 5.10 16.68 25.88
CA LYS A 162 3.91 17.53 26.00
C LYS A 162 3.70 18.54 24.85
N ASN A 163 4.49 18.48 23.78
CA ASN A 163 4.50 19.45 22.68
C ASN A 163 4.25 18.85 21.29
N THR A 164 3.84 17.59 21.20
CA THR A 164 3.44 16.98 19.93
C THR A 164 2.03 17.44 19.52
N VAL A 165 1.79 17.59 18.21
CA VAL A 165 0.46 17.51 17.58
C VAL A 165 -0.41 16.50 18.34
N PRO A 166 -1.38 16.95 19.15
CA PRO A 166 -2.04 16.08 20.09
C PRO A 166 -2.76 15.00 19.29
N ASN A 167 -2.37 13.75 19.53
CA ASN A 167 -3.02 12.56 19.01
C ASN A 167 -2.74 12.22 17.54
N LEU A 168 -1.69 12.74 16.89
CA LEU A 168 -1.43 12.36 15.49
C LEU A 168 -1.14 10.86 15.33
N GLU A 169 -0.23 10.29 16.13
CA GLU A 169 0.09 8.87 16.05
C GLU A 169 -1.09 7.97 16.40
N VAL A 170 -1.83 8.35 17.45
CA VAL A 170 -3.03 7.62 17.90
C VAL A 170 -4.08 7.63 16.79
N LYS A 171 -4.41 8.81 16.25
CA LYS A 171 -5.36 8.95 15.13
C LYS A 171 -4.92 8.20 13.89
N GLN A 172 -3.63 8.25 13.55
CA GLN A 172 -3.11 7.56 12.38
C GLN A 172 -3.15 6.03 12.58
N GLY A 173 -2.81 5.56 13.79
CA GLY A 173 -2.93 4.17 14.18
C GLY A 173 -4.37 3.66 14.10
N ASP A 174 -5.34 4.45 14.59
CA ASP A 174 -6.76 4.13 14.55
C ASP A 174 -7.29 4.03 13.11
N VAL A 175 -6.90 4.98 12.24
CA VAL A 175 -7.26 4.95 10.80
C VAL A 175 -6.71 3.69 10.14
N VAL A 176 -5.43 3.35 10.39
CA VAL A 176 -4.81 2.15 9.82
C VAL A 176 -5.47 0.88 10.36
N ALA A 177 -5.75 0.82 11.66
CA ALA A 177 -6.38 -0.33 12.30
C ALA A 177 -7.81 -0.55 11.80
N SER A 178 -8.60 0.52 11.65
CA SER A 178 -9.96 0.46 11.11
C SER A 178 -9.96 -0.06 9.67
N ALA A 179 -9.13 0.52 8.80
CA ALA A 179 -9.04 0.10 7.40
C ALA A 179 -8.58 -1.36 7.29
N LEU A 180 -7.60 -1.77 8.10
CA LEU A 180 -7.11 -3.14 8.12
C LEU A 180 -8.19 -4.14 8.57
N PHE A 181 -8.99 -3.79 9.58
CA PHE A 181 -10.08 -4.64 10.05
C PHE A 181 -11.15 -4.87 8.97
N GLU A 182 -11.53 -3.80 8.25
CA GLU A 182 -12.45 -3.88 7.12
C GLU A 182 -11.88 -4.78 6.01
N ASP A 183 -10.63 -4.54 5.63
CA ASP A 183 -9.98 -5.24 4.53
C ASP A 183 -9.74 -6.72 4.85
N GLU A 184 -9.39 -7.06 6.09
CA GLU A 184 -9.29 -8.45 6.56
C GLU A 184 -10.62 -9.19 6.45
N SER A 185 -11.71 -8.52 6.81
CA SER A 185 -13.04 -9.08 6.68
C SER A 185 -13.36 -9.40 5.20
N VAL A 186 -12.91 -8.56 4.28
CA VAL A 186 -13.04 -8.80 2.83
C VAL A 186 -12.14 -9.95 2.37
N LEU A 187 -10.87 -9.98 2.80
CA LEU A 187 -9.90 -11.04 2.47
C LEU A 187 -10.40 -12.42 2.91
N ARG A 188 -10.97 -12.53 4.11
CA ARG A 188 -11.55 -13.80 4.61
C ARG A 188 -12.75 -14.29 3.79
N ARG A 189 -13.52 -13.36 3.22
CA ARG A 189 -14.72 -13.69 2.41
C ARG A 189 -14.40 -13.94 0.94
N LYS A 190 -13.40 -13.26 0.36
CA LYS A 190 -13.07 -13.32 -1.06
C LYS A 190 -11.73 -14.03 -1.30
N LYS A 191 -11.80 -15.24 -1.88
CA LYS A 191 -10.64 -16.12 -2.11
C LYS A 191 -9.76 -15.75 -3.32
N GLU A 192 -9.96 -14.61 -3.96
CA GLU A 192 -9.26 -14.24 -5.21
C GLU A 192 -8.52 -12.91 -5.14
N ILE A 193 -8.11 -12.49 -3.93
CA ILE A 193 -7.41 -11.22 -3.73
C ILE A 193 -5.89 -11.43 -3.73
N ILE A 194 -5.20 -10.66 -4.55
CA ILE A 194 -3.75 -10.62 -4.65
C ILE A 194 -3.21 -9.47 -3.80
N LEU A 195 -2.19 -9.74 -3.00
CA LEU A 195 -1.42 -8.72 -2.29
C LEU A 195 -0.17 -8.37 -3.08
N PHE A 196 -0.09 -7.12 -3.56
CA PHE A 196 1.13 -6.55 -4.12
C PHE A 196 1.90 -5.79 -3.05
N VAL A 197 3.21 -6.06 -2.93
CA VAL A 197 4.15 -5.28 -2.13
C VAL A 197 5.19 -4.70 -3.07
N VAL A 198 5.13 -3.39 -3.29
CA VAL A 198 5.84 -2.71 -4.38
C VAL A 198 6.77 -1.64 -3.83
N GLY A 199 8.00 -1.59 -4.34
CA GLY A 199 8.89 -0.43 -4.16
C GLY A 199 9.26 -0.12 -2.71
N THR A 200 9.32 -1.14 -1.83
CA THR A 200 9.65 -0.95 -0.42
C THR A 200 10.71 -1.93 0.06
N SER A 201 11.58 -1.46 0.96
CA SER A 201 12.58 -2.29 1.63
C SER A 201 12.03 -3.12 2.79
N CYS A 202 10.75 -2.94 3.14
CA CYS A 202 10.06 -3.62 4.25
C CYS A 202 10.80 -3.53 5.61
N LYS A 203 11.58 -2.46 5.83
CA LYS A 203 12.35 -2.25 7.08
C LYS A 203 11.49 -1.68 8.21
N VAL A 204 10.44 -0.91 7.89
CA VAL A 204 9.56 -0.30 8.88
C VAL A 204 8.71 -1.36 9.57
N ILE A 205 8.75 -1.40 10.90
CA ILE A 205 8.11 -2.46 11.72
C ILE A 205 6.59 -2.50 11.49
N GLY A 206 5.91 -1.35 11.47
CA GLY A 206 4.46 -1.27 11.25
C GLY A 206 4.06 -1.87 9.89
N VAL A 207 4.77 -1.52 8.83
CA VAL A 207 4.58 -2.05 7.47
C VAL A 207 4.84 -3.56 7.42
N LYS A 208 5.89 -4.02 8.09
CA LYS A 208 6.21 -5.45 8.18
C LYS A 208 5.09 -6.24 8.85
N LYS A 209 4.56 -5.75 9.97
CA LYS A 209 3.41 -6.36 10.67
C LYS A 209 2.17 -6.38 9.77
N LEU A 210 1.89 -5.29 9.06
CA LEU A 210 0.78 -5.19 8.11
C LEU A 210 0.87 -6.26 7.01
N ILE A 211 2.03 -6.36 6.34
CA ILE A 211 2.23 -7.36 5.27
C ILE A 211 2.07 -8.78 5.82
N LYS A 212 2.73 -9.11 6.94
CA LYS A 212 2.67 -10.46 7.54
C LYS A 212 1.28 -10.84 8.02
N ARG A 213 0.42 -9.85 8.30
CA ARG A 213 -0.98 -10.07 8.71
C ARG A 213 -1.92 -10.28 7.52
N MET A 214 -1.70 -9.59 6.39
CA MET A 214 -2.54 -9.73 5.18
C MET A 214 -2.11 -10.89 4.26
N ALA A 215 -0.81 -11.23 4.23
CA ALA A 215 -0.28 -12.22 3.31
C ALA A 215 -0.95 -13.60 3.45
N PRO A 216 -1.16 -14.17 4.66
CA PRO A 216 -1.82 -15.47 4.82
C PRO A 216 -3.30 -15.48 4.41
N LEU A 217 -3.94 -14.31 4.36
CA LEU A 217 -5.34 -14.16 3.97
C LEU A 217 -5.51 -13.89 2.47
N SER A 218 -4.41 -13.66 1.76
CA SER A 218 -4.39 -13.37 0.32
C SER A 218 -4.23 -14.67 -0.46
N CYS A 219 -4.83 -14.74 -1.65
CA CYS A 219 -4.70 -15.92 -2.50
C CYS A 219 -3.34 -16.00 -3.19
N MET A 220 -2.66 -14.86 -3.30
CA MET A 220 -1.37 -14.70 -3.93
C MET A 220 -0.67 -13.50 -3.33
N THR A 221 0.63 -13.62 -3.08
CA THR A 221 1.48 -12.51 -2.63
C THR A 221 2.63 -12.28 -3.62
N VAL A 222 2.70 -11.05 -4.14
CA VAL A 222 3.67 -10.65 -5.17
C VAL A 222 4.52 -9.51 -4.64
N PHE A 223 5.84 -9.71 -4.57
CA PHE A 223 6.81 -8.69 -4.22
C PHE A 223 7.49 -8.14 -5.47
N ILE A 224 7.55 -6.82 -5.61
CA ILE A 224 8.15 -6.12 -6.75
C ILE A 224 9.08 -5.03 -6.23
N ASN A 225 10.39 -5.15 -6.46
CA ASN A 225 11.34 -4.15 -6.00
C ASN A 225 12.68 -4.25 -6.74
N LYS A 226 13.49 -3.18 -6.72
CA LYS A 226 14.84 -3.17 -7.32
C LYS A 226 15.80 -4.13 -6.63
N THR A 227 15.65 -4.32 -5.33
CA THR A 227 16.52 -5.17 -4.53
C THR A 227 15.73 -6.29 -3.84
N PRO A 228 16.31 -7.50 -3.71
CA PRO A 228 15.67 -8.60 -3.00
C PRO A 228 15.56 -8.32 -1.50
N LEU A 229 14.60 -8.99 -0.85
CA LEU A 229 14.45 -8.96 0.61
C LEU A 229 15.33 -10.02 1.30
N PRO A 230 15.65 -9.84 2.60
CA PRO A 230 16.34 -10.85 3.38
C PRO A 230 15.57 -12.18 3.41
N GLN A 231 16.16 -13.23 2.83
CA GLN A 231 15.48 -14.53 2.61
C GLN A 231 14.97 -15.14 3.93
N LYS A 232 15.77 -15.11 5.01
CA LYS A 232 15.38 -15.70 6.30
C LYS A 232 14.08 -15.13 6.86
N GLU A 233 13.75 -13.88 6.55
CA GLU A 233 12.59 -13.20 7.11
C GLU A 233 11.35 -13.25 6.22
N TRP A 234 11.54 -13.31 4.89
CA TRP A 234 10.48 -13.09 3.91
C TRP A 234 10.20 -14.28 2.99
N ASN A 235 11.00 -15.35 3.07
CA ASN A 235 10.87 -16.54 2.21
C ASN A 235 9.49 -17.22 2.28
N SER A 236 8.79 -17.14 3.41
CA SER A 236 7.49 -17.77 3.62
C SER A 236 6.31 -16.83 3.34
N VAL A 237 6.58 -15.56 3.00
CA VAL A 237 5.55 -14.53 2.86
C VAL A 237 5.11 -14.34 1.41
N PHE A 238 6.05 -14.43 0.45
CA PHE A 238 5.80 -14.12 -0.96
C PHE A 238 5.78 -15.36 -1.86
N ASN A 239 4.71 -15.54 -2.63
CA ASN A 239 4.65 -16.57 -3.67
C ASN A 239 5.56 -16.22 -4.85
N VAL A 240 5.55 -14.95 -5.26
CA VAL A 240 6.31 -14.43 -6.40
C VAL A 240 7.17 -13.25 -5.97
N GLN A 241 8.44 -13.24 -6.36
CA GLN A 241 9.34 -12.09 -6.21
C GLN A 241 9.89 -11.67 -7.58
N LEU A 242 9.59 -10.44 -8.00
CA LEU A 242 10.04 -9.83 -9.24
C LEU A 242 11.07 -8.73 -8.94
N ILE A 243 12.33 -8.99 -9.27
CA ILE A 243 13.43 -8.07 -8.96
C ILE A 243 13.78 -7.21 -10.16
N GLY A 244 13.49 -5.91 -10.09
CA GLY A 244 13.72 -4.94 -11.16
C GLY A 244 13.07 -3.58 -10.90
N ASP A 245 13.05 -2.74 -11.94
CA ASP A 245 12.35 -1.45 -11.88
C ASP A 245 10.83 -1.66 -11.85
N CYS A 246 10.14 -1.01 -10.90
CA CYS A 246 8.71 -1.22 -10.68
C CYS A 246 7.88 -0.82 -11.91
N ASP A 247 8.17 0.34 -12.51
CA ASP A 247 7.35 0.84 -13.63
C ASP A 247 7.55 -0.04 -14.87
N ALA A 248 8.78 -0.48 -15.15
CA ALA A 248 9.04 -1.42 -16.23
C ALA A 248 8.32 -2.78 -16.03
N ILE A 249 8.26 -3.26 -14.77
CA ILE A 249 7.53 -4.48 -14.41
C ILE A 249 6.03 -4.30 -14.63
N PHE A 250 5.44 -3.22 -14.12
CA PHE A 250 4.02 -2.96 -14.27
C PHE A 250 3.62 -2.69 -15.72
N GLU A 251 4.46 -2.03 -16.51
CA GLU A 251 4.22 -1.86 -17.94
C GLU A 251 4.14 -3.21 -18.66
N LYS A 252 5.06 -4.13 -18.36
CA LYS A 252 5.05 -5.48 -18.94
C LYS A 252 3.82 -6.27 -18.50
N ILE A 253 3.49 -6.25 -17.20
CA ILE A 253 2.27 -6.89 -16.69
C ILE A 253 1.04 -6.32 -17.40
N TRP A 254 0.95 -5.00 -17.53
CA TRP A 254 -0.19 -4.32 -18.14
C TRP A 254 -0.37 -4.75 -19.60
N LYS A 255 0.72 -4.82 -20.38
CA LYS A 255 0.67 -5.29 -21.77
C LYS A 255 0.26 -6.76 -21.90
N SER A 256 0.58 -7.60 -20.92
CA SER A 256 0.29 -9.04 -20.94
C SER A 256 -1.09 -9.41 -20.42
N VAL A 257 -1.79 -8.52 -19.71
CA VAL A 257 -3.13 -8.78 -19.16
C VAL A 257 -4.22 -8.31 -20.11
N GLN A 258 -5.17 -9.18 -20.44
CA GLN A 258 -6.39 -8.85 -21.19
C GLN A 258 -7.43 -8.20 -20.24
N GLY A 259 -7.05 -7.06 -19.67
CA GLY A 259 -7.86 -6.32 -18.72
C GLY A 259 -7.79 -6.83 -17.26
N PRO A 260 -8.48 -6.15 -16.33
CA PRO A 260 -8.30 -6.29 -14.88
C PRO A 260 -8.62 -7.68 -14.34
N SER A 261 -9.62 -8.36 -14.90
CA SER A 261 -10.05 -9.69 -14.45
C SER A 261 -9.03 -10.79 -14.79
N SER A 262 -8.12 -10.55 -15.74
CA SER A 262 -7.14 -11.54 -16.17
C SER A 262 -5.86 -11.55 -15.32
N ILE A 263 -5.67 -10.59 -14.40
CA ILE A 263 -4.44 -10.45 -13.60
C ILE A 263 -4.18 -11.70 -12.76
N THR A 264 -5.20 -12.22 -12.08
CA THR A 264 -5.06 -13.44 -11.28
C THR A 264 -4.69 -14.64 -12.14
N THR A 265 -5.29 -14.77 -13.32
CA THR A 265 -4.97 -15.82 -14.29
C THR A 265 -3.54 -15.66 -14.82
N TYR A 266 -3.10 -14.44 -15.11
CA TYR A 266 -1.74 -14.13 -15.51
C TYR A 266 -0.73 -14.60 -14.46
N PHE A 267 -0.92 -14.27 -13.19
CA PHE A 267 0.01 -14.70 -12.13
C PHE A 267 -0.07 -16.22 -11.86
N ARG A 268 -1.26 -16.82 -11.85
CA ARG A 268 -1.41 -18.28 -11.67
C ARG A 268 -0.73 -19.05 -12.79
N SER A 269 -0.95 -18.66 -14.05
CA SER A 269 -0.30 -19.28 -15.20
C SER A 269 1.19 -19.06 -15.23
N THR A 270 1.64 -17.84 -14.88
CA THR A 270 3.06 -17.52 -14.73
C THR A 270 3.72 -18.44 -13.72
N ILE A 271 3.12 -18.64 -12.54
CA ILE A 271 3.61 -19.58 -11.52
C ILE A 271 3.60 -21.02 -12.04
N ALA A 272 2.51 -21.48 -12.68
CA ALA A 272 2.44 -22.84 -13.21
C ALA A 272 3.52 -23.12 -14.27
N THR A 273 3.75 -22.18 -15.19
CA THR A 273 4.85 -22.27 -16.15
C THR A 273 6.21 -22.28 -15.45
N MET A 274 6.37 -21.49 -14.39
CA MET A 274 7.60 -21.43 -13.60
C MET A 274 7.85 -22.70 -12.78
N GLU A 275 6.81 -23.36 -12.27
CA GLU A 275 6.89 -24.66 -11.60
C GLU A 275 7.29 -25.78 -12.57
N ALA A 276 6.80 -25.72 -13.82
CA ALA A 276 7.12 -26.68 -14.87
C ALA A 276 8.57 -26.56 -15.36
N ALA A 277 9.16 -25.36 -15.30
CA ALA A 277 10.57 -25.11 -15.60
C ALA A 277 11.45 -25.51 -14.40
N LYS A 278 11.85 -26.79 -14.32
CA LYS A 278 12.80 -27.30 -13.30
C LYS A 278 14.06 -26.41 -13.19
N PRO A 279 14.63 -26.21 -12.00
CA PRO A 279 15.92 -25.56 -11.88
C PRO A 279 17.01 -26.44 -12.53
N GLU A 280 17.83 -25.88 -13.42
CA GLU A 280 19.11 -26.48 -13.77
C GLU A 280 19.91 -26.67 -12.46
N LYS A 281 20.32 -27.91 -12.19
CA LYS A 281 21.17 -28.23 -11.04
C LYS A 281 22.55 -27.62 -11.30
N SER A 282 22.89 -26.52 -10.62
CA SER A 282 24.29 -26.16 -10.44
C SER A 282 24.92 -27.22 -9.54
N HIS A 283 25.85 -28.00 -10.08
CA HIS A 283 26.73 -28.87 -9.32
C HIS A 283 27.39 -28.06 -8.18
N VAL A 284 27.05 -28.38 -6.94
CA VAL A 284 27.87 -28.04 -5.77
C VAL A 284 28.45 -29.36 -5.31
N GLU A 285 29.77 -29.46 -5.38
CA GLU A 285 30.53 -30.64 -4.98
C GLU A 285 30.24 -31.00 -3.53
N ASN A 286 30.03 -32.30 -3.31
CA ASN A 286 29.92 -32.91 -1.99
C ASN A 286 31.22 -32.67 -1.22
N SER A 287 31.11 -32.11 -0.02
CA SER A 287 31.99 -32.53 1.08
C SER A 287 31.14 -32.97 2.26
N SER A 288 31.27 -34.26 2.53
CA SER A 288 30.75 -35.01 3.66
C SER A 288 31.21 -34.42 4.99
N ASN A 289 30.26 -34.23 5.92
CA ASN A 289 30.38 -34.85 7.24
C ASN A 289 29.05 -34.83 7.98
N CYS A 290 28.54 -36.04 8.23
CA CYS A 290 27.37 -36.33 9.02
C CYS A 290 27.71 -36.24 10.52
N VAL A 291 26.84 -35.62 11.32
CA VAL A 291 26.68 -35.96 12.73
C VAL A 291 25.19 -36.16 13.00
N ASN A 292 24.82 -37.43 13.21
CA ASN A 292 23.52 -37.88 13.66
C ASN A 292 23.32 -37.50 15.13
N ILE A 293 22.23 -36.81 15.48
CA ILE A 293 21.72 -36.82 16.85
C ILE A 293 20.24 -37.21 16.81
N LYS A 294 19.96 -38.30 17.53
CA LYS A 294 18.70 -39.02 17.64
C LYS A 294 17.58 -38.15 18.23
N ALA A 295 16.37 -38.42 17.73
CA ALA A 295 15.11 -37.93 18.28
C ALA A 295 14.83 -38.52 19.67
N THR A 296 14.27 -37.70 20.56
CA THR A 296 13.51 -38.15 21.74
C THR A 296 12.18 -37.43 21.80
N SER A 297 11.12 -38.23 21.83
CA SER A 297 9.70 -37.92 21.89
C SER A 297 9.23 -37.48 23.28
N SER A 298 8.25 -36.57 23.38
CA SER A 298 6.95 -36.80 24.07
C SER A 298 6.06 -35.53 24.17
N PRO A 299 4.75 -35.67 24.45
CA PRO A 299 3.69 -34.92 23.76
C PRO A 299 2.87 -33.99 24.65
N VAL A 300 2.41 -32.83 24.14
CA VAL A 300 1.27 -32.09 24.71
C VAL A 300 0.42 -31.41 23.62
N LYS A 301 -0.75 -32.00 23.37
CA LYS A 301 -2.09 -31.44 23.04
C LYS A 301 -2.15 -30.27 22.04
N LYS A 302 -2.47 -30.51 20.76
CA LYS A 302 -3.83 -30.68 20.16
C LYS A 302 -4.84 -29.58 20.53
N THR A 303 -4.72 -28.40 19.90
CA THR A 303 -5.87 -27.57 19.43
C THR A 303 -5.41 -26.54 18.37
N LEU A 304 -4.85 -26.96 17.23
CA LEU A 304 -4.69 -26.05 16.06
C LEU A 304 -4.48 -26.79 14.73
N ASP A 305 -4.96 -28.02 14.61
CA ASP A 305 -4.79 -28.83 13.40
C ASP A 305 -6.10 -28.90 12.62
N PHE A 306 -6.48 -27.79 11.98
CA PHE A 306 -7.37 -27.78 10.82
C PHE A 306 -7.13 -26.43 10.11
N TYR A 307 -6.74 -26.47 8.84
CA TYR A 307 -6.25 -25.37 7.97
C TYR A 307 -4.73 -25.13 7.89
N PHE A 308 -3.95 -26.19 7.68
CA PHE A 308 -2.69 -26.10 6.94
C PHE A 308 -2.56 -27.28 5.97
N GLU A 309 -3.37 -27.28 4.91
CA GLU A 309 -3.08 -28.09 3.73
C GLU A 309 -2.70 -27.18 2.55
N LYS A 310 -1.45 -27.37 2.10
CA LYS A 310 -0.77 -26.83 0.91
C LYS A 310 -0.44 -25.33 0.95
N SER A 311 0.73 -24.99 1.50
CA SER A 311 1.47 -23.81 1.05
C SER A 311 1.89 -24.01 -0.41
N PRO A 312 1.46 -23.18 -1.38
CA PRO A 312 1.86 -23.36 -2.76
C PRO A 312 3.28 -22.82 -2.99
N VAL A 313 3.87 -23.32 -4.08
CA VAL A 313 5.27 -23.26 -4.47
C VAL A 313 5.82 -21.83 -4.54
N ARG A 314 7.13 -21.72 -4.31
CA ARG A 314 7.91 -20.48 -4.25
C ARG A 314 8.60 -20.23 -5.59
N VAL A 315 8.44 -19.04 -6.17
CA VAL A 315 9.21 -18.64 -7.35
C VAL A 315 9.90 -17.29 -7.12
N VAL A 316 11.24 -17.32 -7.06
CA VAL A 316 12.10 -16.13 -6.96
C VAL A 316 12.82 -15.95 -8.29
N ARG A 317 12.63 -14.82 -8.99
CA ARG A 317 13.21 -14.59 -10.33
C ARG A 317 13.65 -13.14 -10.54
N LYS A 318 14.57 -12.93 -11.48
CA LYS A 318 14.98 -11.59 -11.96
C LYS A 318 13.98 -11.10 -13.01
N PHE A 319 13.77 -9.78 -13.09
CA PHE A 319 12.81 -9.15 -14.02
C PHE A 319 12.90 -9.62 -15.47
N SER A 320 14.11 -9.88 -15.97
CA SER A 320 14.38 -10.37 -17.32
C SER A 320 13.69 -11.70 -17.65
N GLU A 321 13.26 -12.46 -16.64
CA GLU A 321 12.71 -13.82 -16.77
C GLU A 321 11.18 -13.86 -16.79
N LEU A 322 10.49 -12.71 -16.72
CA LEU A 322 9.03 -12.66 -16.85
C LEU A 322 8.60 -13.07 -18.27
N PRO A 323 7.61 -13.98 -18.44
CA PRO A 323 7.05 -14.28 -19.74
C PRO A 323 6.44 -13.02 -20.37
N ILE A 324 6.75 -12.76 -21.64
CA ILE A 324 6.23 -11.62 -22.41
C ILE A 324 4.85 -11.93 -23.02
N THR A 325 4.54 -13.22 -23.24
CA THR A 325 3.33 -13.67 -23.93
C THR A 325 2.23 -14.09 -22.96
N PRO A 326 0.96 -13.71 -23.19
CA PRO A 326 -0.16 -14.30 -22.47
C PRO A 326 -0.13 -15.82 -22.69
N PRO A 327 -0.46 -16.65 -21.68
CA PRO A 327 -0.62 -18.08 -21.89
C PRO A 327 -1.69 -18.26 -22.95
N ALA A 328 -1.37 -19.01 -24.01
CA ALA A 328 -2.37 -19.42 -24.98
C ALA A 328 -3.55 -20.02 -24.21
N LEU A 329 -4.77 -19.55 -24.51
CA LEU A 329 -5.98 -20.20 -24.05
C LEU A 329 -5.87 -21.66 -24.47
N ILE A 330 -5.62 -22.55 -23.50
CA ILE A 330 -5.68 -23.99 -23.74
C ILE A 330 -7.15 -24.26 -24.03
N SER A 331 -7.50 -24.31 -25.33
CA SER A 331 -8.77 -24.86 -25.78
C SER A 331 -8.73 -26.33 -25.39
N LYS A 332 -9.34 -26.68 -24.26
CA LYS A 332 -9.68 -28.07 -24.01
C LYS A 332 -10.75 -28.41 -25.04
N SER A 333 -10.34 -29.12 -26.09
CA SER A 333 -11.21 -29.86 -26.98
C SER A 333 -12.18 -30.66 -26.12
N CYS A 334 -13.44 -30.23 -26.10
CA CYS A 334 -14.50 -30.92 -25.40
C CYS A 334 -14.72 -32.25 -26.15
N HIS A 335 -14.20 -33.34 -25.61
CA HIS A 335 -14.55 -34.68 -26.08
C HIS A 335 -16.06 -34.86 -25.87
N ARG A 336 -16.77 -34.86 -26.99
CA ARG A 336 -18.18 -35.14 -27.14
C ARG A 336 -18.45 -36.55 -26.60
N LEU A 337 -19.01 -36.67 -25.40
CA LEU A 337 -19.65 -37.89 -24.95
C LEU A 337 -21.01 -38.00 -25.65
N SER A 338 -21.11 -39.02 -26.49
CA SER A 338 -22.30 -39.47 -27.20
C SER A 338 -23.39 -39.90 -26.23
N ILE A 339 -24.59 -39.32 -26.37
CA ILE A 339 -25.84 -39.90 -25.88
C ILE A 339 -26.75 -40.08 -27.08
N SER A 340 -27.22 -41.32 -27.26
CA SER A 340 -28.03 -41.84 -28.37
C SER A 340 -29.44 -41.22 -28.41
N PRO A 341 -30.13 -41.25 -29.58
CA PRO A 341 -31.36 -40.51 -29.81
C PRO A 341 -32.60 -41.29 -29.37
N CYS A 342 -33.59 -40.60 -28.80
CA CYS A 342 -34.94 -41.13 -28.64
C CYS A 342 -35.98 -40.26 -29.37
N LYS A 343 -36.89 -40.98 -30.04
CA LYS A 343 -37.81 -40.65 -31.12
C LYS A 343 -38.82 -39.52 -30.84
N SER A 344 -39.21 -38.86 -31.94
CA SER A 344 -40.36 -37.95 -32.13
C SER A 344 -41.72 -38.60 -31.89
N PRO A 345 -42.78 -37.78 -31.78
CA PRO A 345 -43.77 -37.75 -32.87
C PRO A 345 -44.20 -36.34 -33.32
N THR A 346 -44.55 -36.30 -34.62
CA THR A 346 -45.23 -35.30 -35.47
C THR A 346 -46.61 -34.87 -34.90
N THR A 347 -47.26 -33.72 -35.16
CA THR A 347 -47.57 -32.94 -36.39
C THR A 347 -48.08 -31.50 -36.03
N ASN A 348 -47.92 -30.55 -36.98
CA ASN A 348 -48.30 -29.11 -37.06
C ASN A 348 -49.83 -28.81 -37.20
N PRO A 349 -50.35 -27.57 -37.47
CA PRO A 349 -49.92 -26.16 -37.19
C PRO A 349 -51.08 -25.17 -36.77
N ALA A 350 -50.72 -23.88 -36.51
CA ALA A 350 -51.44 -22.61 -36.84
C ALA A 350 -51.70 -21.55 -35.70
N LEU A 351 -50.97 -20.42 -35.79
CA LEU A 351 -51.27 -18.95 -35.63
C LEU A 351 -52.38 -18.42 -34.65
N PRO A 352 -52.48 -17.09 -34.38
CA PRO A 352 -51.50 -16.11 -33.84
C PRO A 352 -52.11 -15.21 -32.72
N PHE A 353 -51.37 -14.70 -31.71
CA PHE A 353 -51.93 -13.65 -30.83
C PHE A 353 -50.95 -12.55 -30.37
N LYS A 354 -51.27 -11.35 -30.86
CA LYS A 354 -51.20 -9.97 -30.33
C LYS A 354 -50.22 -9.64 -29.19
N CYS A 355 -49.35 -8.67 -29.51
CA CYS A 355 -48.58 -7.86 -28.58
C CYS A 355 -49.40 -6.61 -28.19
N THR A 356 -49.65 -6.39 -26.90
CA THR A 356 -50.18 -5.12 -26.37
C THR A 356 -49.22 -4.54 -25.32
N LYS A 357 -48.83 -3.29 -25.56
CA LYS A 357 -48.08 -2.42 -24.66
C LYS A 357 -48.96 -2.02 -23.47
N HIS A 358 -48.38 -1.95 -22.27
CA HIS A 358 -48.85 -1.03 -21.23
C HIS A 358 -47.72 -0.63 -20.27
N SER A 359 -47.39 0.66 -20.30
CA SER A 359 -46.84 1.43 -19.17
C SER A 359 -48.00 2.06 -18.40
N PRO A 360 -47.88 2.24 -17.08
CA PRO A 360 -48.07 3.56 -16.46
C PRO A 360 -47.18 3.73 -15.19
N LYS A 361 -47.00 4.85 -14.51
CA LYS A 361 -47.21 6.31 -14.66
C LYS A 361 -46.43 6.89 -13.46
N LEU A 362 -45.89 8.10 -13.62
CA LEU A 362 -45.43 8.96 -12.54
C LEU A 362 -46.61 9.69 -11.89
N GLU A 363 -46.62 9.75 -10.55
CA GLU A 363 -47.24 10.74 -9.66
C GLU A 363 -46.37 10.76 -8.39
N LYS A 364 -46.00 11.85 -7.72
CA LYS A 364 -46.31 13.28 -7.80
C LYS A 364 -45.14 14.02 -7.13
#